data_AF-A0A0R3T8G3-F1
#
_entry.id   AF-A0A0R3T8G3-F1
#
_cell.length_a   1.000
_cell.length_b   1.000
_cell.length_c   1.000
_cell.angle_alpha   90.00
_cell.angle_beta   90.00
_cell.angle_gamma   90.00
#
_symmetry.space_group_name_H-M   'P 1'
#
loop_
_entity.id
_entity.type
_entity.pdbx_description
1 polymer ?
#
loop_
_entity_poly.entity_id
_entity_poly.type
_entity_poly.pdbx_seq_one_letter_code
_entity_poly.pdbx_strand_id
1 'polypeptide(L)'
;MVFRNLSRKPKLIVFDLGKYMLFRDGKVYDRFNHVVTPFPETGAVLQAIKGEPNIKIAVASSSAAPEMGRRFISLFGWDTYFDYVEIYPTGKTRHFRKLKRDSEISFQDMLFFDDLGFNIRDVSSLGVHCVHVDEDGVDLALLRSGLESFARANRTLWPFDCDDYYGSALYKKDGLIHDESGAQLTPFPHSEIILKRIKEEPGIKLAAASSTTSPNVGRKLLNLLGWDKYFDYVEIYPTPKTRHFKELENKSGISCDKMLFFDDLMFNIRDTKELGVHAVLVQGGVDLTVLRSALQSYASANS
;
A
#
# COMPACT_ATOMS: atom_id res chain seq x y z
N MET A 1 -6.02 11.29 19.06
CA MET A 1 -5.99 9.85 18.73
C MET A 1 -5.39 9.70 17.35
N VAL A 2 -4.33 8.89 17.24
CA VAL A 2 -3.48 8.74 16.03
C VAL A 2 -4.22 8.25 14.78
N PHE A 3 -5.34 7.53 14.96
CA PHE A 3 -6.14 6.94 13.88
C PHE A 3 -7.35 7.78 13.42
N ARG A 4 -7.55 8.99 13.96
CA ARG A 4 -8.70 9.84 13.58
C ARG A 4 -8.50 10.45 12.21
N ASN A 5 -9.60 10.62 11.47
CA ASN A 5 -9.67 11.31 10.17
C ASN A 5 -8.79 10.69 9.05
N LEU A 6 -8.44 9.40 9.16
CA LEU A 6 -7.76 8.67 8.11
C LEU A 6 -8.78 8.12 7.11
N SER A 7 -8.57 8.40 5.82
CA SER A 7 -9.42 7.88 4.73
C SER A 7 -9.22 6.39 4.43
N ARG A 8 -8.20 5.77 5.03
CA ARG A 8 -7.91 4.33 5.00
C ARG A 8 -6.95 4.00 6.13
N LYS A 9 -7.08 2.81 6.71
CA LYS A 9 -6.21 2.30 7.79
C LYS A 9 -5.55 1.00 7.34
N PRO A 10 -4.32 0.70 7.79
CA PRO A 10 -3.71 -0.61 7.57
C PRO A 10 -4.48 -1.67 8.36
N LYS A 11 -4.53 -2.89 7.83
CA LYS A 11 -5.07 -4.06 8.54
C LYS A 11 -4.00 -4.76 9.37
N LEU A 12 -2.72 -4.59 9.01
CA LEU A 12 -1.57 -5.12 9.74
C LEU A 12 -0.47 -4.06 9.84
N ILE A 13 -0.01 -3.78 11.06
CA ILE A 13 1.18 -2.95 11.31
C ILE A 13 2.32 -3.85 11.76
N VAL A 14 3.44 -3.81 11.04
CA VAL A 14 4.62 -4.66 11.25
C VAL A 14 5.78 -3.81 11.74
N PHE A 15 6.50 -4.28 12.75
CA PHE A 15 7.71 -3.65 13.28
C PHE A 15 8.93 -4.57 13.12
N ASP A 16 10.10 -4.00 12.84
CA ASP A 16 11.36 -4.69 13.08
C ASP A 16 11.64 -4.86 14.59
N LEU A 17 12.39 -5.90 14.94
CA LEU A 17 13.13 -5.95 16.20
C LEU A 17 14.61 -6.07 15.85
N GLY A 18 15.42 -5.18 16.43
CA GLY A 18 16.86 -5.11 16.20
C GLY A 18 17.58 -6.46 16.33
N LYS A 19 18.71 -6.59 15.62
CA LYS A 19 19.27 -7.90 15.25
C LYS A 19 19.93 -8.70 16.39
N TYR A 20 20.41 -8.05 17.45
CA TYR A 20 21.31 -8.69 18.42
C TYR A 20 20.97 -8.29 19.85
N MET A 21 20.33 -9.19 20.57
CA MET A 21 19.96 -9.02 21.96
C MET A 21 20.46 -10.22 22.77
N LEU A 22 21.38 -9.98 23.69
CA LEU A 22 21.85 -10.92 24.70
C LEU A 22 21.05 -10.72 25.99
N PHE A 23 20.81 -11.78 26.74
CA PHE A 23 20.13 -11.71 28.03
C PHE A 23 21.10 -12.10 29.14
N ARG A 24 21.22 -11.24 30.15
CA ARG A 24 21.99 -11.50 31.36
C ARG A 24 21.35 -10.75 32.52
N ASP A 25 21.21 -11.41 33.68
CA ASP A 25 20.73 -10.79 34.92
C ASP A 25 19.39 -10.02 34.81
N GLY A 26 18.43 -10.55 34.03
CA GLY A 26 17.13 -9.90 33.83
C GLY A 26 17.14 -8.72 32.86
N LYS A 27 18.29 -8.38 32.28
CA LYS A 27 18.46 -7.26 31.33
C LYS A 27 18.81 -7.77 29.94
N VAL A 28 18.48 -6.94 28.96
CA VAL A 28 18.76 -7.15 27.55
C VAL A 28 19.97 -6.30 27.18
N TYR A 29 20.91 -6.86 26.42
CA TYR A 29 22.14 -6.20 26.01
C TYR A 29 22.32 -6.29 24.50
N ASP A 30 22.85 -5.23 23.89
CA ASP A 30 23.25 -5.28 22.48
C ASP A 30 24.57 -6.04 22.30
N ARG A 31 25.06 -6.13 21.06
CA ARG A 31 26.36 -6.76 20.75
C ARG A 31 27.57 -6.05 21.36
N PHE A 32 27.40 -4.82 21.84
CA PHE A 32 28.42 -3.99 22.47
C PHE A 32 28.29 -3.96 24.00
N ASN A 33 27.40 -4.80 24.57
CA ASN A 33 27.14 -4.92 26.00
C ASN A 33 26.52 -3.65 26.62
N HIS A 34 25.83 -2.83 25.82
CA HIS A 34 24.95 -1.77 26.33
C HIS A 34 23.58 -2.34 26.69
N VAL A 35 22.98 -1.85 27.77
CA VAL A 35 21.62 -2.23 28.16
C VAL A 35 20.65 -1.70 27.10
N VAL A 36 19.90 -2.59 26.47
CA VAL A 36 18.82 -2.26 25.56
C VAL A 36 17.58 -1.96 26.39
N THR A 37 17.07 -0.74 26.24
CA THR A 37 15.78 -0.33 26.79
C THR A 37 14.84 0.03 25.65
N PRO A 38 13.53 -0.23 25.79
CA PRO A 38 12.56 0.25 24.80
C PRO A 38 12.63 1.76 24.65
N PHE A 39 12.35 2.25 23.45
CA PHE A 39 12.19 3.68 23.22
C PHE A 39 11.05 4.23 24.11
N PRO A 40 11.16 5.48 24.61
CA PRO A 40 10.24 6.03 25.62
C PRO A 40 8.75 5.86 25.30
N GLU A 41 8.36 6.01 24.03
CA GLU A 41 6.95 5.93 23.61
C GLU A 41 6.51 4.54 23.13
N THR A 42 7.37 3.51 23.17
CA THR A 42 7.05 2.18 22.64
C THR A 42 5.74 1.63 23.21
N GLY A 43 5.53 1.74 24.52
CA GLY A 43 4.30 1.30 25.19
C GLY A 43 3.07 2.07 24.73
N ALA A 44 3.19 3.40 24.56
CA ALA A 44 2.10 4.25 24.11
C ALA A 44 1.73 3.97 22.65
N VAL A 45 2.72 3.71 21.78
CA VAL A 45 2.53 3.30 20.39
C VAL A 45 1.77 1.97 20.31
N LEU A 46 2.25 0.93 21.01
CA LEU A 46 1.58 -0.38 21.01
C LEU A 46 0.16 -0.30 21.57
N GLN A 47 -0.04 0.46 22.65
CA GLN A 47 -1.36 0.67 23.25
C GLN A 47 -2.30 1.43 22.31
N ALA A 48 -1.81 2.45 21.61
CA ALA A 48 -2.61 3.22 20.66
C ALA A 48 -3.07 2.36 19.47
N ILE A 49 -2.21 1.46 18.97
CA ILE A 49 -2.58 0.53 17.89
C ILE A 49 -3.56 -0.52 18.39
N LYS A 50 -3.31 -1.11 19.57
CA LYS A 50 -4.19 -2.16 20.15
C LYS A 50 -5.59 -1.65 20.47
N GLY A 51 -5.73 -0.37 20.79
CA GLY A 51 -7.01 0.29 21.02
C GLY A 51 -7.84 0.52 19.75
N GLU A 52 -7.26 0.36 18.55
CA GLU A 52 -7.96 0.53 17.28
C GLU A 52 -8.55 -0.82 16.80
N PRO A 53 -9.86 -0.91 16.56
CA PRO A 53 -10.47 -2.16 16.12
C PRO A 53 -9.98 -2.58 14.73
N ASN A 54 -9.91 -3.90 14.51
CA ASN A 54 -9.57 -4.52 13.23
C ASN A 54 -8.15 -4.24 12.71
N ILE A 55 -7.23 -3.75 13.56
CA ILE A 55 -5.81 -3.64 13.23
C ILE A 55 -5.03 -4.72 13.99
N LYS A 56 -4.25 -5.50 13.24
CA LYS A 56 -3.33 -6.50 13.76
C LYS A 56 -1.93 -5.93 13.91
N ILE A 57 -1.18 -6.43 14.89
CA ILE A 57 0.21 -6.02 15.12
C ILE A 57 1.13 -7.22 14.91
N ALA A 58 2.24 -7.03 14.19
CA ALA A 58 3.23 -8.08 13.99
C ALA A 58 4.66 -7.61 14.19
N VAL A 59 5.53 -8.59 14.45
CA VAL A 59 6.98 -8.46 14.41
C VAL A 59 7.53 -9.23 13.22
N ALA A 60 8.48 -8.63 12.51
CA ALA A 60 9.34 -9.32 11.56
C ALA A 60 10.80 -8.99 11.88
N SER A 61 11.61 -9.96 12.32
CA SER A 61 13.02 -9.73 12.69
C SER A 61 13.96 -10.78 12.11
N SER A 62 15.05 -10.31 11.51
CA SER A 62 16.10 -11.18 10.95
C SER A 62 17.12 -11.65 11.98
N SER A 63 16.80 -11.62 13.27
CA SER A 63 17.73 -12.04 14.33
C SER A 63 18.18 -13.50 14.15
N ALA A 64 19.48 -13.74 14.33
CA ALA A 64 20.07 -15.07 14.36
C ALA A 64 19.83 -15.81 15.70
N ALA A 65 19.17 -15.17 16.67
CA ALA A 65 18.80 -15.76 17.96
C ALA A 65 17.28 -15.68 18.21
N PRO A 66 16.45 -16.49 17.52
CA PRO A 66 14.98 -16.41 17.60
C PRO A 66 14.41 -16.56 19.01
N GLU A 67 14.98 -17.46 19.82
CA GLU A 67 14.53 -17.67 21.20
C GLU A 67 14.74 -16.44 22.07
N MET A 68 15.85 -15.73 21.85
CA MET A 68 16.18 -14.50 22.55
C MET A 68 15.25 -13.36 22.15
N GLY A 69 14.95 -13.23 20.87
CA GLY A 69 13.97 -12.26 20.38
C GLY A 69 12.56 -12.50 20.96
N ARG A 70 12.12 -13.76 21.08
CA ARG A 70 10.85 -14.08 21.74
C ARG A 70 10.88 -13.79 23.24
N ARG A 71 11.97 -14.13 23.91
CA ARG A 71 12.16 -13.82 25.33
C ARG A 71 12.14 -12.32 25.59
N PHE A 72 12.73 -11.52 24.70
CA PHE A 72 12.68 -10.06 24.75
C PHE A 72 11.24 -9.54 24.76
N ILE A 73 10.41 -10.00 23.82
CA ILE A 73 8.99 -9.64 23.76
C ILE A 73 8.30 -9.97 25.09
N SER A 74 8.56 -11.14 25.65
CA SER A 74 7.91 -11.59 26.88
C SER A 74 8.33 -10.81 28.12
N LEU A 75 9.61 -10.43 28.23
CA LEU A 75 10.12 -9.65 29.36
C LEU A 75 9.47 -8.27 29.48
N PHE A 76 9.13 -7.65 28.35
CA PHE A 76 8.42 -6.38 28.34
C PHE A 76 6.89 -6.53 28.38
N GLY A 77 6.38 -7.76 28.51
CA GLY A 77 4.94 -8.05 28.52
C GLY A 77 4.28 -7.81 27.17
N TRP A 78 5.04 -7.77 26.08
CA TRP A 78 4.54 -7.42 24.75
C TRP A 78 3.86 -8.57 24.01
N ASP A 79 3.90 -9.79 24.57
CA ASP A 79 3.18 -10.95 24.05
C ASP A 79 1.68 -10.66 23.87
N THR A 80 1.13 -9.74 24.67
CA THR A 80 -0.29 -9.35 24.64
C THR A 80 -0.64 -8.40 23.48
N TYR A 81 0.35 -7.72 22.90
CA TYR A 81 0.13 -6.76 21.81
C TYR A 81 0.19 -7.45 20.45
N PHE A 82 1.22 -8.28 20.21
CA PHE A 82 1.49 -8.86 18.89
C PHE A 82 0.59 -10.05 18.56
N ASP A 83 -0.11 -9.97 17.43
CA ASP A 83 -0.89 -11.07 16.86
C ASP A 83 0.00 -12.07 16.09
N TYR A 84 1.11 -11.60 15.50
CA TYR A 84 2.04 -12.44 14.73
C TYR A 84 3.50 -12.10 15.07
N VAL A 85 4.35 -13.13 15.21
CA VAL A 85 5.77 -12.97 15.55
C VAL A 85 6.64 -13.82 14.64
N GLU A 86 7.34 -13.17 13.72
CA GLU A 86 8.21 -13.81 12.73
C GLU A 86 9.67 -13.42 13.00
N ILE A 87 10.43 -14.29 13.69
CA ILE A 87 11.83 -14.05 14.07
C ILE A 87 12.71 -15.21 13.60
N TYR A 88 13.53 -14.99 12.58
CA TYR A 88 14.54 -15.94 12.08
C TYR A 88 15.49 -15.30 11.05
N PRO A 89 16.72 -15.82 10.87
CA PRO A 89 17.75 -15.17 10.05
C PRO A 89 17.51 -15.31 8.54
N THR A 90 16.58 -14.52 8.00
CA THR A 90 16.27 -14.43 6.55
C THR A 90 15.96 -13.00 6.13
N GLY A 91 15.82 -12.73 4.83
CA GLY A 91 15.37 -11.42 4.34
C GLY A 91 13.91 -11.09 4.69
N LYS A 92 13.55 -9.81 4.82
CA LYS A 92 12.20 -9.39 5.19
C LYS A 92 11.12 -9.83 4.19
N THR A 93 11.44 -10.01 2.91
CA THR A 93 10.46 -10.52 1.94
C THR A 93 9.92 -11.92 2.28
N ARG A 94 10.72 -12.79 2.94
CA ARG A 94 10.25 -14.10 3.40
C ARG A 94 9.32 -13.99 4.60
N HIS A 95 9.66 -13.13 5.57
CA HIS A 95 8.82 -12.82 6.71
C HIS A 95 7.46 -12.30 6.27
N PHE A 96 7.43 -11.32 5.36
CA PHE A 96 6.18 -10.75 4.84
C PHE A 96 5.32 -11.77 4.08
N ARG A 97 5.92 -12.65 3.26
CA ARG A 97 5.16 -13.74 2.60
C ARG A 97 4.51 -14.70 3.62
N LYS A 98 5.19 -14.97 4.74
CA LYS A 98 4.67 -15.78 5.83
C LYS A 98 3.55 -15.05 6.59
N LEU A 99 3.75 -13.78 6.94
CA LEU A 99 2.72 -12.92 7.54
C LEU A 99 1.47 -12.85 6.67
N LYS A 100 1.60 -12.60 5.36
CA LYS A 100 0.47 -12.59 4.42
C LYS A 100 -0.30 -13.90 4.42
N ARG A 101 0.40 -15.04 4.46
CA ARG A 101 -0.26 -16.36 4.48
C ARG A 101 -1.03 -16.61 5.77
N ASP A 102 -0.45 -16.26 6.91
CA ASP A 102 -1.02 -16.57 8.22
C ASP A 102 -2.09 -15.56 8.66
N SER A 103 -2.01 -14.32 8.18
CA SER A 103 -3.01 -13.27 8.44
C SER A 103 -4.09 -13.17 7.37
N GLU A 104 -3.85 -13.73 6.18
CA GLU A 104 -4.68 -13.54 4.98
C GLU A 104 -4.81 -12.06 4.55
N ILE A 105 -3.96 -11.17 5.08
CA ILE A 105 -3.96 -9.74 4.76
C ILE A 105 -3.07 -9.51 3.53
N SER A 106 -3.60 -8.76 2.55
CA SER A 106 -2.85 -8.38 1.35
C SER A 106 -1.72 -7.40 1.69
N PHE A 107 -0.61 -7.47 0.94
CA PHE A 107 0.54 -6.57 1.16
C PHE A 107 0.18 -5.09 1.14
N GLN A 108 -0.73 -4.69 0.24
CA GLN A 108 -1.24 -3.31 0.16
C GLN A 108 -1.92 -2.82 1.43
N ASP A 109 -2.37 -3.73 2.29
CA ASP A 109 -3.03 -3.44 3.58
C ASP A 109 -2.07 -3.50 4.77
N MET A 110 -0.76 -3.62 4.52
CA MET A 110 0.28 -3.68 5.54
C MET A 110 1.07 -2.36 5.62
N LEU A 111 1.34 -1.92 6.84
CA LEU A 111 2.24 -0.81 7.17
C LEU A 111 3.48 -1.37 7.89
N PHE A 112 4.68 -1.01 7.46
CA PHE A 112 5.93 -1.55 7.99
C PHE A 112 6.88 -0.44 8.45
N PHE A 113 7.40 -0.58 9.67
CA PHE A 113 8.43 0.29 10.24
C PHE A 113 9.75 -0.48 10.36
N ASP A 114 10.81 0.03 9.73
CA ASP A 114 12.16 -0.57 9.75
C ASP A 114 13.24 0.52 9.58
N ASP A 115 14.37 0.34 10.24
CA ASP A 115 15.52 1.25 10.19
C ASP A 115 16.47 0.97 9.00
N LEU A 116 16.35 -0.21 8.37
CA LEU A 116 17.26 -0.61 7.31
C LEU A 116 16.68 -0.32 5.93
N GLY A 117 17.26 0.65 5.22
CA GLY A 117 16.80 1.06 3.88
C GLY A 117 16.67 -0.07 2.85
N PHE A 118 17.48 -1.14 2.94
CA PHE A 118 17.34 -2.30 2.05
C PHE A 118 16.09 -3.14 2.37
N ASN A 119 15.70 -3.25 3.64
CA ASN A 119 14.45 -3.90 4.03
C ASN A 119 13.26 -3.11 3.48
N ILE A 120 13.28 -1.79 3.67
CA ILE A 120 12.28 -0.86 3.14
C ILE A 120 12.10 -1.07 1.63
N ARG A 121 13.20 -1.02 0.87
CA ARG A 121 13.18 -1.24 -0.59
C ARG A 121 12.58 -2.59 -0.98
N ASP A 122 13.08 -3.67 -0.39
CA ASP A 122 12.71 -5.03 -0.80
C ASP A 122 11.26 -5.34 -0.43
N VAL A 123 10.79 -4.89 0.73
CA VAL A 123 9.40 -5.09 1.21
C VAL A 123 8.43 -4.17 0.48
N SER A 124 8.81 -2.92 0.18
CA SER A 124 7.98 -2.01 -0.63
C SER A 124 7.70 -2.58 -2.02
N SER A 125 8.65 -3.34 -2.58
CA SER A 125 8.45 -4.03 -3.86
C SER A 125 7.32 -5.07 -3.84
N LEU A 126 6.90 -5.53 -2.66
CA LEU A 126 5.76 -6.44 -2.49
C LEU A 126 4.40 -5.70 -2.45
N GLY A 127 4.41 -4.37 -2.36
CA GLY A 127 3.20 -3.53 -2.21
C GLY A 127 2.90 -3.08 -0.78
N VAL A 128 3.77 -3.41 0.18
CA VAL A 128 3.67 -2.95 1.58
C VAL A 128 4.07 -1.48 1.69
N HIS A 129 3.31 -0.67 2.42
CA HIS A 129 3.73 0.69 2.71
C HIS A 129 4.81 0.67 3.80
N CYS A 130 6.00 1.16 3.48
CA CYS A 130 7.13 1.12 4.38
C CYS A 130 7.50 2.53 4.86
N VAL A 131 7.78 2.67 6.14
CA VAL A 131 8.20 3.89 6.81
C VAL A 131 9.58 3.64 7.38
N HIS A 132 10.53 4.49 6.99
CA HIS A 132 11.88 4.46 7.53
C HIS A 132 11.87 4.98 8.97
N VAL A 133 12.54 4.25 9.86
CA VAL A 133 12.72 4.61 11.27
C VAL A 133 14.15 5.11 11.48
N ASP A 134 14.32 6.23 12.17
CA ASP A 134 15.63 6.75 12.52
C ASP A 134 16.12 6.18 13.88
N GLU A 135 17.15 6.79 14.44
CA GLU A 135 17.76 6.34 15.69
C GLU A 135 16.87 6.55 16.93
N ASP A 136 15.82 7.36 16.83
CA ASP A 136 14.88 7.65 17.93
C ASP A 136 13.75 6.60 18.04
N GLY A 137 13.69 5.67 17.08
CA GLY A 137 12.70 4.61 17.06
C GLY A 137 11.31 5.07 16.61
N VAL A 138 10.29 4.26 16.88
CA VAL A 138 8.90 4.62 16.55
C VAL A 138 8.24 5.30 17.73
N ASP A 139 7.96 6.59 17.57
CA ASP A 139 7.13 7.38 18.48
C ASP A 139 5.70 7.58 17.92
N LEU A 140 4.83 8.27 18.66
CA LEU A 140 3.46 8.56 18.23
C LEU A 140 3.42 9.49 17.01
N ALA A 141 4.43 10.35 16.80
CA ALA A 141 4.50 11.27 15.68
C ALA A 141 4.83 10.54 14.37
N LEU A 142 5.81 9.64 14.40
CA LEU A 142 6.18 8.77 13.28
C LEU A 142 5.08 7.76 12.97
N LEU A 143 4.42 7.20 14.00
CA LEU A 143 3.23 6.38 13.79
C LEU A 143 2.15 7.18 13.04
N ARG A 144 1.86 8.42 13.49
CA ARG A 144 0.87 9.28 12.86
C ARG A 144 1.20 9.58 11.40
N SER A 145 2.42 10.03 11.12
CA SER A 145 2.85 10.40 9.78
C SER A 145 2.88 9.17 8.85
N GLY A 146 3.29 8.01 9.37
CA GLY A 146 3.23 6.73 8.68
C GLY A 146 1.80 6.32 8.32
N LEU A 147 0.84 6.49 9.23
CA LEU A 147 -0.58 6.25 8.99
C LEU A 147 -1.18 7.23 7.96
N GLU A 148 -0.84 8.52 8.05
CA GLU A 148 -1.28 9.54 7.10
C GLU A 148 -0.68 9.33 5.70
N SER A 149 0.56 8.84 5.62
CA SER A 149 1.22 8.45 4.37
C SER A 149 0.59 7.18 3.79
N PHE A 150 0.34 6.16 4.62
CA PHE A 150 -0.39 4.95 4.24
C PHE A 150 -1.77 5.29 3.67
N ALA A 151 -2.51 6.16 4.35
CA ALA A 151 -3.82 6.60 3.94
C ALA A 151 -3.82 7.42 2.64
N ARG A 152 -2.67 7.90 2.15
CA ARG A 152 -2.54 8.58 0.85
C ARG A 152 -1.93 7.69 -0.23
N ALA A 153 -1.31 6.58 0.15
CA ALA A 153 -0.68 5.65 -0.76
C ALA A 153 -1.69 4.72 -1.46
N ASN A 154 -1.22 4.08 -2.52
CA ASN A 154 -1.93 3.06 -3.29
C ASN A 154 -3.24 3.56 -3.94
N ARG A 155 -3.18 4.73 -4.59
CA ARG A 155 -4.33 5.44 -5.16
C ARG A 155 -3.97 6.12 -6.48
N THR A 156 -4.72 5.82 -7.54
CA THR A 156 -4.50 6.37 -8.91
C THR A 156 -5.51 7.46 -9.28
N LEU A 157 -6.81 7.14 -9.33
CA LEU A 157 -7.87 8.08 -9.76
C LEU A 157 -8.70 8.66 -8.62
N TRP A 158 -8.73 7.98 -7.49
CA TRP A 158 -9.46 8.44 -6.31
C TRP A 158 -8.76 7.94 -5.05
N PRO A 159 -9.03 8.58 -3.91
CA PRO A 159 -8.45 8.17 -2.67
C PRO A 159 -8.97 6.81 -2.17
N PHE A 160 -10.21 6.41 -2.26
CA PHE A 160 -10.67 5.21 -1.51
C PHE A 160 -10.47 3.87 -2.27
N ASP A 161 -10.46 2.73 -1.57
CA ASP A 161 -10.44 1.40 -2.20
C ASP A 161 -11.87 0.93 -2.50
N CYS A 162 -12.12 0.38 -3.68
CA CYS A 162 -13.43 -0.17 -4.02
C CYS A 162 -13.78 -1.39 -3.17
N ASP A 163 -12.77 -2.10 -2.66
CA ASP A 163 -12.95 -3.30 -1.84
C ASP A 163 -13.44 -2.99 -0.42
N ASP A 164 -13.46 -1.72 -0.01
CA ASP A 164 -14.03 -1.28 1.28
C ASP A 164 -15.57 -1.21 1.24
N TYR A 165 -16.20 -1.33 0.06
CA TYR A 165 -17.62 -1.03 -0.16
C TYR A 165 -18.48 -2.26 -0.54
N TYR A 166 -18.10 -3.45 -0.09
CA TYR A 166 -18.82 -4.71 -0.37
C TYR A 166 -20.32 -4.61 -0.06
N GLY A 167 -21.17 -4.78 -1.08
CA GLY A 167 -22.63 -4.77 -0.91
C GLY A 167 -23.27 -3.41 -0.65
N SER A 168 -22.47 -2.36 -0.41
CA SER A 168 -22.97 -1.02 -0.08
C SER A 168 -23.48 -0.27 -1.31
N ALA A 169 -24.62 0.39 -1.15
CA ALA A 169 -25.25 1.15 -2.21
C ALA A 169 -24.55 2.51 -2.37
N LEU A 170 -23.40 2.59 -3.06
CA LEU A 170 -22.89 3.90 -3.51
C LEU A 170 -24.02 4.65 -4.24
N TYR A 171 -24.31 5.89 -3.86
CA TYR A 171 -25.39 6.66 -4.47
C TYR A 171 -24.95 8.09 -4.77
N LYS A 172 -25.64 8.71 -5.73
CA LYS A 172 -25.41 10.12 -6.09
C LYS A 172 -26.53 10.96 -5.51
N LYS A 173 -26.17 12.02 -4.78
CA LYS A 173 -27.08 13.01 -4.22
C LYS A 173 -26.48 14.39 -4.41
N ASP A 174 -27.26 15.32 -4.94
CA ASP A 174 -26.83 16.71 -5.19
C ASP A 174 -25.52 16.82 -6.02
N GLY A 175 -25.34 15.90 -6.97
CA GLY A 175 -24.14 15.82 -7.82
C GLY A 175 -22.94 15.15 -7.17
N LEU A 176 -22.97 14.88 -5.87
CA LEU A 176 -21.91 14.27 -5.09
C LEU A 176 -22.18 12.77 -4.89
N ILE A 177 -21.11 11.99 -4.72
CA ILE A 177 -21.19 10.55 -4.50
C ILE A 177 -21.02 10.27 -3.00
N HIS A 178 -21.86 9.39 -2.47
CA HIS A 178 -21.88 9.02 -1.06
C HIS A 178 -21.87 7.49 -0.90
N ASP A 179 -21.30 7.02 0.20
CA ASP A 179 -21.48 5.64 0.66
C ASP A 179 -22.77 5.51 1.50
N GLU A 180 -23.04 4.29 1.97
CA GLU A 180 -24.21 3.97 2.79
C GLU A 180 -24.26 4.71 4.14
N SER A 181 -23.11 5.17 4.65
CA SER A 181 -23.04 5.97 5.87
C SER A 181 -23.35 7.46 5.63
N GLY A 182 -23.46 7.85 4.35
CA GLY A 182 -23.60 9.23 3.91
C GLY A 182 -22.27 9.96 3.75
N ALA A 183 -21.13 9.29 3.96
CA ALA A 183 -19.81 9.89 3.77
C ALA A 183 -19.58 10.18 2.28
N GLN A 184 -19.08 11.38 1.98
CA GLN A 184 -18.82 11.79 0.61
C GLN A 184 -17.54 11.15 0.05
N LEU A 185 -17.64 10.59 -1.15
CA LEU A 185 -16.53 10.05 -1.92
C LEU A 185 -16.12 11.06 -3.00
N THR A 186 -14.94 11.65 -2.84
CA THR A 186 -14.40 12.63 -3.78
C THR A 186 -13.14 12.07 -4.46
N PRO A 187 -13.12 11.94 -5.81
CA PRO A 187 -11.91 11.57 -6.55
C PRO A 187 -10.79 12.61 -6.41
N PHE A 188 -9.59 12.31 -6.95
CA PHE A 188 -8.55 13.32 -6.96
C PHE A 188 -8.92 14.51 -7.87
N PRO A 189 -8.57 15.75 -7.50
CA PRO A 189 -9.02 16.96 -8.22
C PRO A 189 -8.69 16.98 -9.72
N HIS A 190 -7.59 16.34 -10.14
CA HIS A 190 -7.15 16.34 -11.54
C HIS A 190 -7.61 15.13 -12.35
N SER A 191 -8.24 14.13 -11.74
CA SER A 191 -8.54 12.88 -12.44
C SER A 191 -9.52 13.09 -13.60
N GLU A 192 -10.64 13.80 -13.40
CA GLU A 192 -11.61 14.02 -14.48
C GLU A 192 -11.03 14.82 -15.65
N ILE A 193 -10.32 15.91 -15.37
CA ILE A 193 -9.74 16.75 -16.43
C ILE A 193 -8.68 15.99 -17.25
N ILE A 194 -7.94 15.09 -16.62
CA ILE A 194 -6.97 14.22 -17.31
C ILE A 194 -7.68 13.22 -18.22
N LEU A 195 -8.67 12.49 -17.71
CA LEU A 195 -9.44 11.52 -18.50
C LEU A 195 -10.12 12.20 -19.70
N LYS A 196 -10.71 13.38 -19.47
CA LYS A 196 -11.34 14.19 -20.52
C LYS A 196 -10.34 14.59 -21.60
N ARG A 197 -9.18 15.16 -21.22
CA ARG A 197 -8.16 15.61 -22.18
C ARG A 197 -7.61 14.45 -23.01
N ILE A 198 -7.36 13.30 -22.40
CA ILE A 198 -6.89 12.13 -23.14
C ILE A 198 -7.96 11.64 -24.13
N LYS A 199 -9.24 11.62 -23.72
CA LYS A 199 -10.33 11.19 -24.60
C LYS A 199 -10.56 12.12 -25.80
N GLU A 200 -10.28 13.41 -25.63
CA GLU A 200 -10.38 14.42 -26.69
C GLU A 200 -9.22 14.34 -27.70
N GLU A 201 -8.10 13.69 -27.34
CA GLU A 201 -6.93 13.56 -28.21
C GLU A 201 -7.17 12.54 -29.34
N PRO A 202 -7.11 12.95 -30.61
CA PRO A 202 -7.34 12.04 -31.74
C PRO A 202 -6.33 10.88 -31.76
N GLY A 203 -6.84 9.66 -31.93
CA GLY A 203 -6.02 8.46 -32.07
C GLY A 203 -5.53 7.86 -30.76
N ILE A 204 -5.76 8.51 -29.61
CA ILE A 204 -5.46 7.92 -28.30
C ILE A 204 -6.68 7.16 -27.77
N LYS A 205 -6.44 5.96 -27.26
CA LYS A 205 -7.44 5.13 -26.58
C LYS A 205 -7.19 5.15 -25.08
N LEU A 206 -8.26 5.24 -24.31
CA LEU A 206 -8.19 5.25 -22.86
C LEU A 206 -8.77 3.95 -22.30
N ALA A 207 -8.07 3.32 -21.37
CA ALA A 207 -8.50 2.07 -20.75
C ALA A 207 -8.39 2.12 -19.22
N ALA A 208 -9.29 1.40 -18.55
CA ALA A 208 -9.20 1.14 -17.11
C ALA A 208 -8.80 -0.30 -16.86
N ALA A 209 -7.81 -0.52 -15.98
CA ALA A 209 -7.41 -1.85 -15.51
C ALA A 209 -7.42 -1.87 -13.98
N SER A 210 -8.16 -2.77 -13.34
CA SER A 210 -8.25 -2.85 -11.87
C SER A 210 -8.40 -4.29 -11.37
N SER A 211 -7.64 -4.60 -10.32
CA SER A 211 -7.63 -5.90 -9.64
C SER A 211 -8.55 -5.96 -8.41
N THR A 212 -9.44 -4.98 -8.24
CA THR A 212 -10.44 -4.97 -7.16
C THR A 212 -11.20 -6.29 -7.07
N THR A 213 -11.38 -6.79 -5.84
CA THR A 213 -12.22 -7.95 -5.54
C THR A 213 -13.72 -7.58 -5.50
N SER A 214 -14.06 -6.29 -5.66
CA SER A 214 -15.40 -5.73 -5.84
C SER A 214 -15.64 -5.08 -7.23
N PRO A 215 -15.61 -5.83 -8.35
CA PRO A 215 -15.75 -5.25 -9.69
C PRO A 215 -17.02 -4.44 -9.93
N ASN A 216 -18.13 -4.84 -9.31
CA ASN A 216 -19.41 -4.15 -9.43
C ASN A 216 -19.35 -2.75 -8.81
N VAL A 217 -18.62 -2.57 -7.71
CA VAL A 217 -18.41 -1.26 -7.07
C VAL A 217 -17.60 -0.37 -8.00
N GLY A 218 -16.47 -0.87 -8.52
CA GLY A 218 -15.63 -0.11 -9.44
C GLY A 218 -16.39 0.38 -10.68
N ARG A 219 -17.18 -0.50 -11.32
CA ARG A 219 -18.01 -0.14 -12.48
C ARG A 219 -19.11 0.86 -12.11
N LYS A 220 -19.79 0.65 -10.98
CA LYS A 220 -20.84 1.55 -10.50
C LYS A 220 -20.28 2.96 -10.25
N LEU A 221 -19.10 3.06 -9.65
CA LEU A 221 -18.46 4.33 -9.38
C LEU A 221 -18.10 5.08 -10.66
N LEU A 222 -17.55 4.41 -11.68
CA LEU A 222 -17.32 5.02 -13.00
C LEU A 222 -18.61 5.61 -13.59
N ASN A 223 -19.73 4.88 -13.49
CA ASN A 223 -21.04 5.35 -13.97
C ASN A 223 -21.57 6.55 -13.16
N LEU A 224 -21.47 6.53 -11.82
CA LEU A 224 -21.94 7.65 -10.98
C LEU A 224 -21.14 8.93 -11.22
N LEU A 225 -19.84 8.79 -11.50
CA LEU A 225 -18.96 9.87 -11.92
C LEU A 225 -19.21 10.33 -13.37
N GLY A 226 -19.89 9.52 -14.18
CA GLY A 226 -20.04 9.75 -15.63
C GLY A 226 -18.71 9.65 -16.37
N TRP A 227 -17.78 8.84 -15.85
CA TRP A 227 -16.44 8.62 -16.42
C TRP A 227 -16.38 7.40 -17.33
N ASP A 228 -17.41 6.55 -17.31
CA ASP A 228 -17.60 5.43 -18.23
C ASP A 228 -17.44 5.86 -19.70
N LYS A 229 -17.95 7.03 -20.06
CA LYS A 229 -17.82 7.63 -21.40
C LYS A 229 -16.38 7.92 -21.85
N TYR A 230 -15.43 8.04 -20.91
CA TYR A 230 -14.03 8.33 -21.23
C TYR A 230 -13.28 7.07 -21.63
N PHE A 231 -13.60 5.92 -21.05
CA PHE A 231 -12.87 4.67 -21.27
C PHE A 231 -13.39 3.92 -22.51
N ASP A 232 -12.51 3.65 -23.47
CA ASP A 232 -12.77 2.77 -24.60
C ASP A 232 -12.80 1.29 -24.16
N TYR A 233 -12.00 0.93 -23.15
CA TYR A 233 -11.89 -0.45 -22.64
C TYR A 233 -11.86 -0.47 -21.10
N VAL A 234 -12.49 -1.48 -20.48
CA VAL A 234 -12.63 -1.58 -19.01
C VAL A 234 -12.42 -3.01 -18.53
N GLU A 235 -11.24 -3.26 -17.98
CA GLU A 235 -10.79 -4.53 -17.42
C GLU A 235 -10.76 -4.46 -15.88
N ILE A 236 -11.89 -4.74 -15.22
CA ILE A 236 -12.04 -4.68 -13.76
C ILE A 236 -12.44 -6.08 -13.25
N TYR A 237 -11.48 -6.80 -12.65
CA TYR A 237 -11.63 -8.13 -12.03
C TYR A 237 -10.34 -8.56 -11.30
N PRO A 238 -10.41 -9.44 -10.27
CA PRO A 238 -9.30 -9.73 -9.37
C PRO A 238 -8.24 -10.67 -9.96
N THR A 239 -7.44 -10.14 -10.88
CA THR A 239 -6.31 -10.84 -11.50
C THR A 239 -5.08 -9.94 -11.59
N PRO A 240 -3.87 -10.48 -11.83
CA PRO A 240 -2.67 -9.66 -12.06
C PRO A 240 -2.81 -8.76 -13.29
N LYS A 241 -2.15 -7.58 -13.29
CA LYS A 241 -2.18 -6.62 -14.41
C LYS A 241 -1.68 -7.19 -15.72
N THR A 242 -0.79 -8.17 -15.68
CA THR A 242 -0.33 -8.86 -16.90
C THR A 242 -1.48 -9.53 -17.66
N ARG A 243 -2.53 -10.00 -16.98
CA ARG A 243 -3.73 -10.54 -17.63
C ARG A 243 -4.59 -9.42 -18.21
N HIS A 244 -4.78 -8.33 -17.47
CA HIS A 244 -5.53 -7.17 -17.96
C HIS A 244 -4.91 -6.59 -19.23
N PHE A 245 -3.58 -6.41 -19.27
CA PHE A 245 -2.88 -5.87 -20.43
C PHE A 245 -2.94 -6.78 -21.66
N LYS A 246 -2.85 -8.10 -21.50
CA LYS A 246 -3.09 -9.05 -22.60
C LYS A 246 -4.51 -8.94 -23.15
N GLU A 247 -5.50 -8.78 -22.28
CA GLU A 247 -6.90 -8.61 -22.73
C GLU A 247 -7.13 -7.25 -23.41
N LEU A 248 -6.50 -6.19 -22.91
CA LEU A 248 -6.52 -4.87 -23.56
C LEU A 248 -5.90 -4.94 -24.97
N GLU A 249 -4.73 -5.54 -25.11
CA GLU A 249 -4.06 -5.75 -26.40
C GLU A 249 -4.95 -6.53 -27.37
N ASN A 250 -5.58 -7.63 -26.91
CA ASN A 250 -6.51 -8.42 -27.72
C ASN A 250 -7.73 -7.59 -28.19
N LYS A 251 -8.32 -6.78 -27.30
CA LYS A 251 -9.52 -5.98 -27.61
C LYS A 251 -9.23 -4.77 -28.49
N SER A 252 -8.08 -4.14 -28.28
CA SER A 252 -7.75 -2.89 -28.94
C SER A 252 -6.90 -3.07 -30.20
N GLY A 253 -6.23 -4.22 -30.35
CA GLY A 253 -5.23 -4.43 -31.39
C GLY A 253 -3.98 -3.55 -31.22
N ILE A 254 -3.76 -2.99 -30.02
CA ILE A 254 -2.62 -2.13 -29.70
C ILE A 254 -1.64 -2.99 -28.91
N SER A 255 -0.43 -3.15 -29.42
CA SER A 255 0.62 -3.91 -28.74
C SER A 255 1.04 -3.26 -27.41
N CYS A 256 1.43 -4.05 -26.42
CA CYS A 256 1.75 -3.58 -25.07
C CYS A 256 2.87 -2.51 -25.03
N ASP A 257 3.85 -2.56 -25.94
CA ASP A 257 4.92 -1.56 -26.08
C ASP A 257 4.41 -0.17 -26.48
N LYS A 258 3.18 -0.09 -27.00
CA LYS A 258 2.51 1.16 -27.37
C LYS A 258 1.59 1.71 -26.28
N MET A 259 1.65 1.15 -25.08
CA MET A 259 0.79 1.52 -23.96
C MET A 259 1.54 2.30 -22.88
N LEU A 260 0.91 3.37 -22.38
CA LEU A 260 1.34 4.13 -21.21
C LEU A 260 0.42 3.78 -20.04
N PHE A 261 1.02 3.38 -18.91
CA PHE A 261 0.28 2.90 -17.75
C PHE A 261 0.63 3.68 -16.49
N PHE A 262 -0.41 4.05 -15.74
CA PHE A 262 -0.30 4.71 -14.45
C PHE A 262 -0.88 3.79 -13.38
N ASP A 263 -0.08 3.45 -12.38
CA ASP A 263 -0.53 2.62 -11.26
C ASP A 263 0.27 2.98 -10.02
N ASP A 264 -0.36 2.82 -8.87
CA ASP A 264 0.22 3.15 -7.57
C ASP A 264 0.97 1.98 -6.93
N LEU A 265 0.89 0.77 -7.50
CA LEU A 265 1.55 -0.42 -6.97
C LEU A 265 2.81 -0.77 -7.77
N MET A 266 3.97 -0.71 -7.13
CA MET A 266 5.27 -0.99 -7.77
C MET A 266 5.35 -2.38 -8.42
N PHE A 267 4.66 -3.39 -7.88
CA PHE A 267 4.63 -4.70 -8.50
C PHE A 267 3.87 -4.69 -9.83
N ASN A 268 2.76 -3.95 -9.92
CA ASN A 268 2.05 -3.76 -11.19
C ASN A 268 2.97 -3.11 -12.22
N ILE A 269 3.68 -2.05 -11.83
CA ILE A 269 4.64 -1.35 -12.70
C ILE A 269 5.71 -2.30 -13.24
N ARG A 270 6.32 -3.11 -12.37
CA ARG A 270 7.35 -4.09 -12.76
C ARG A 270 6.78 -5.13 -13.72
N ASP A 271 5.68 -5.78 -13.35
CA ASP A 271 5.12 -6.89 -14.09
C ASP A 271 4.63 -6.45 -15.49
N THR A 272 4.08 -5.23 -15.61
CA THR A 272 3.67 -4.69 -16.92
C THR A 272 4.85 -4.23 -17.77
N LYS A 273 5.95 -3.76 -17.16
CA LYS A 273 7.19 -3.44 -17.89
C LYS A 273 7.79 -4.66 -18.57
N GLU A 274 7.66 -5.84 -17.97
CA GLU A 274 8.07 -7.10 -18.60
C GLU A 274 7.26 -7.42 -19.88
N LEU A 275 6.08 -6.83 -20.05
CA LEU A 275 5.28 -6.91 -21.28
C LEU A 275 5.61 -5.80 -22.30
N GLY A 276 6.55 -4.90 -22.00
CA GLY A 276 6.89 -3.75 -22.84
C GLY A 276 6.12 -2.47 -22.51
N VAL A 277 5.13 -2.51 -21.60
CA VAL A 277 4.33 -1.34 -21.24
C VAL A 277 5.20 -0.27 -20.60
N HIS A 278 5.04 0.98 -21.02
CA HIS A 278 5.66 2.11 -20.36
C HIS A 278 4.89 2.45 -19.07
N ALA A 279 5.30 1.83 -17.96
CA ALA A 279 4.59 1.95 -16.69
C ALA A 279 5.22 2.99 -15.75
N VAL A 280 4.37 3.84 -15.18
CA VAL A 280 4.70 4.97 -14.30
C VAL A 280 4.07 4.76 -12.93
N LEU A 281 4.92 4.75 -11.90
CA LEU A 281 4.46 4.68 -10.51
C LEU A 281 3.82 6.00 -10.10
N VAL A 282 2.62 5.93 -9.53
CA VAL A 282 1.87 7.08 -9.03
C VAL A 282 1.85 7.07 -7.50
N GLN A 283 2.11 8.21 -6.87
CA GLN A 283 2.04 8.36 -5.41
C GLN A 283 1.09 9.51 -5.07
N GLY A 284 -0.10 9.18 -4.57
CA GLY A 284 -1.10 10.17 -4.18
C GLY A 284 -1.98 10.69 -5.33
N GLY A 285 -2.18 9.88 -6.37
CA GLY A 285 -3.05 10.20 -7.49
C GLY A 285 -2.33 10.76 -8.72
N VAL A 286 -2.95 10.57 -9.89
CA VAL A 286 -2.44 11.14 -11.15
C VAL A 286 -2.81 12.62 -11.21
N ASP A 287 -1.81 13.46 -11.48
CA ASP A 287 -1.98 14.87 -11.76
C ASP A 287 -1.40 15.27 -13.14
N LEU A 288 -1.58 16.53 -13.52
CA LEU A 288 -1.09 17.06 -14.80
C LEU A 288 0.44 17.05 -14.91
N THR A 289 1.15 17.13 -13.78
CA THR A 289 2.61 17.08 -13.73
C THR A 289 3.10 15.66 -14.02
N VAL A 290 2.53 14.67 -13.33
CA VAL A 290 2.79 13.24 -13.53
C VAL A 290 2.48 12.85 -14.97
N LEU A 291 1.33 13.25 -15.50
CA LEU A 291 0.97 12.98 -16.90
C LEU A 291 1.98 13.58 -17.88
N ARG A 292 2.38 14.84 -17.70
CA ARG A 292 3.36 15.50 -18.57
C ARG A 292 4.71 14.80 -18.56
N SER A 293 5.22 14.49 -17.36
CA SER A 293 6.50 13.78 -17.21
C SER A 293 6.47 12.38 -17.80
N ALA A 294 5.36 11.66 -17.64
CA ALA A 294 5.15 10.35 -18.23
C ALA A 294 5.15 10.40 -19.77
N LEU A 295 4.44 11.36 -20.37
CA LEU A 295 4.43 11.55 -21.82
C LEU A 295 5.81 11.91 -22.38
N GLN A 296 6.58 12.74 -21.68
CA GLN A 296 7.97 13.06 -22.05
C GLN A 296 8.85 11.81 -22.00
N SER A 297 8.78 11.05 -20.90
CA SER A 297 9.53 9.81 -20.74
C SER A 297 9.15 8.76 -21.79
N TYR A 298 7.87 8.68 -22.15
CA TYR A 298 7.37 7.79 -23.19
C TYR A 298 7.92 8.17 -24.57
N ALA A 299 7.91 9.45 -24.91
CA ALA A 299 8.45 9.94 -26.18
C ALA A 299 9.95 9.66 -26.30
N SER A 300 10.73 9.90 -25.24
CA SER A 300 12.18 9.64 -25.24
C SER A 300 12.57 8.16 -25.29
N ALA A 301 11.69 7.26 -24.85
CA ALA A 301 11.93 5.82 -24.91
C ALA A 301 11.62 5.22 -26.30
N ASN A 302 10.84 5.94 -27.12
CA ASN A 302 10.36 5.50 -28.44
C ASN A 302 10.92 6.33 -29.60
N SER A 303 11.83 7.26 -29.32
CA SER A 303 12.60 8.05 -30.29
C SER A 303 13.92 7.39 -30.61
#